data_AF-A0A1I6TDD4-F1
#
_entry.id   AF-A0A1I6TDD4-F1
#
_cell.length_a   1.000
_cell.length_b   1.000
_cell.length_c   1.000
_cell.angle_alpha   90.00
_cell.angle_beta   90.00
_cell.angle_gamma   90.00
#
_symmetry.space_group_name_H-M   'P 1'
#
loop_
_entity.id
_entity.type
_entity.pdbx_description
1 polymer ?
#
loop_
_entity_poly.entity_id
_entity_poly.type
_entity_poly.pdbx_seq_one_letter_code
_entity_poly.pdbx_strand_id
1 'polypeptide(L)'
;MDKQAILAQMTQIEDQIGNLYKELGGLKEQIVQMLEENTRLELENQAKRERLDSIQTNHENETTPSDLSSAEVSGEGHDNLARLYNEGFHICNVHYGSMRGNGDCLFCLSFLSKTSQEEK
;
A
#
# COMPACT_ATOMS: atom_id res chain seq x y z
N MET A 1 -29.69 63.24 -2.07
CA MET A 1 -28.93 62.09 -2.59
C MET A 1 -29.33 61.87 -4.03
N ASP A 2 -28.36 61.77 -4.93
CA ASP A 2 -28.61 61.70 -6.37
C ASP A 2 -29.15 60.32 -6.75
N LYS A 3 -30.31 60.26 -7.42
CA LYS A 3 -30.96 58.99 -7.79
C LYS A 3 -30.06 58.13 -8.68
N GLN A 4 -29.17 58.75 -9.46
CA GLN A 4 -28.21 58.05 -10.29
C GLN A 4 -27.15 57.31 -9.48
N ALA A 5 -26.71 57.88 -8.35
CA ALA A 5 -25.72 57.23 -7.49
C ALA A 5 -26.28 55.97 -6.81
N ILE A 6 -27.56 55.98 -6.43
CA ILE A 6 -28.24 54.82 -5.83
C ILE A 6 -28.40 53.70 -6.86
N LEU A 7 -28.77 54.03 -8.10
CA LEU A 7 -28.89 53.03 -9.18
C LEU A 7 -27.52 52.40 -9.50
N ALA A 8 -26.45 53.20 -9.55
CA ALA A 8 -25.10 52.69 -9.78
C ALA A 8 -24.66 51.72 -8.67
N GLN A 9 -24.93 52.06 -7.40
CA GLN A 9 -24.65 51.16 -6.27
C GLN A 9 -25.44 49.85 -6.35
N MET A 10 -26.73 49.91 -6.73
CA MET A 10 -27.54 48.71 -6.92
C MET A 10 -26.94 47.80 -7.99
N THR A 11 -26.58 48.34 -9.16
CA THR A 11 -25.97 47.55 -10.24
C THR A 11 -24.63 46.93 -9.85
N GLN A 12 -23.84 47.63 -9.03
CA GLN A 12 -22.58 47.09 -8.53
C GLN A 12 -22.81 45.92 -7.56
N ILE A 13 -23.81 46.03 -6.68
CA ILE A 13 -24.17 44.95 -5.75
C ILE A 13 -24.71 43.74 -6.53
N GLU A 14 -25.54 43.96 -7.56
CA GLU A 14 -26.03 42.89 -8.42
C GLU A 14 -24.89 42.13 -9.10
N ASP A 15 -23.89 42.83 -9.64
CA ASP A 15 -22.72 42.18 -10.27
C ASP A 15 -21.88 41.40 -9.24
N GLN A 16 -21.68 41.96 -8.04
CA GLN A 16 -20.99 41.27 -6.95
C GLN A 16 -21.72 39.99 -6.53
N ILE A 17 -23.05 40.02 -6.41
CA ILE A 17 -23.86 38.83 -6.11
C ILE A 17 -23.72 37.79 -7.23
N GLY A 18 -23.74 38.24 -8.49
CA GLY A 18 -23.53 37.37 -9.64
C GLY A 18 -22.16 36.67 -9.61
N ASN A 19 -21.11 37.39 -9.24
CA ASN A 19 -19.76 36.83 -9.10
C ASN A 19 -19.66 35.85 -7.92
N LEU A 20 -20.21 36.21 -6.76
CA LEU A 20 -20.27 35.30 -5.60
C LEU A 20 -21.04 34.02 -5.91
N TYR A 21 -22.10 34.08 -6.71
CA TYR A 21 -22.86 32.90 -7.12
C TYR A 21 -22.02 31.95 -8.01
N LYS A 22 -21.20 32.51 -8.90
CA LYS A 22 -20.26 31.72 -9.72
C LYS A 22 -19.17 31.09 -8.86
N GLU A 23 -18.60 31.83 -7.92
CA GLU A 23 -17.60 31.31 -6.98
C GLU A 23 -18.16 30.18 -6.13
N LEU A 24 -19.39 30.34 -5.61
CA LEU A 24 -20.07 29.30 -4.86
C LEU A 24 -20.32 28.04 -5.70
N GLY A 25 -20.67 28.21 -6.98
CA GLY A 25 -20.80 27.11 -7.94
C GLY A 25 -19.48 26.35 -8.13
N GLY A 26 -18.37 27.07 -8.32
CA GLY A 26 -17.04 26.47 -8.43
C GLY A 26 -16.61 25.75 -7.15
N LEU A 27 -16.88 26.34 -5.98
CA LEU A 27 -16.57 25.71 -4.70
C LEU A 27 -17.37 24.42 -4.49
N LYS A 28 -18.66 24.40 -4.86
CA LYS A 28 -19.49 23.20 -4.82
C LYS A 28 -18.88 22.08 -5.68
N GLU A 29 -18.41 22.39 -6.89
CA GLU A 29 -17.79 21.40 -7.77
C GLU A 29 -16.50 20.81 -7.16
N GLN A 30 -15.67 21.65 -6.55
CA GLN A 30 -14.48 21.20 -5.83
C GLN A 30 -14.82 20.29 -4.64
N ILE A 31 -15.87 20.62 -3.88
CA ILE A 31 -16.34 19.78 -2.77
C ILE A 31 -16.78 18.40 -3.27
N VAL A 32 -17.52 18.34 -4.38
CA VAL A 32 -17.96 17.07 -4.97
C VAL A 32 -16.76 16.22 -5.37
N GLN A 33 -15.78 16.80 -6.08
CA GLN A 33 -14.56 16.09 -6.48
C GLN A 33 -13.78 15.56 -5.27
N MET A 34 -13.67 16.35 -4.21
CA MET A 34 -12.99 15.95 -2.98
C MET A 34 -13.71 14.80 -2.27
N LEU A 35 -15.04 14.81 -2.24
CA LEU A 35 -15.83 13.72 -1.65
C LEU A 35 -15.68 12.42 -2.44
N GLU A 36 -15.73 12.50 -3.77
CA GLU A 36 -15.53 11.34 -4.65
C GLU A 36 -14.13 10.72 -4.45
N GLU A 37 -13.09 11.57 -4.38
CA GLU A 37 -11.73 11.10 -4.10
C GLU A 37 -11.61 10.46 -2.72
N ASN A 38 -12.22 11.06 -1.70
CA ASN A 38 -12.21 10.53 -0.34
C ASN A 38 -12.85 9.13 -0.30
N THR A 39 -14.06 8.97 -0.86
CA THR A 39 -14.74 7.67 -0.92
C THR A 39 -13.90 6.62 -1.67
N ARG A 40 -13.24 7.01 -2.78
CA ARG A 40 -12.32 6.12 -3.50
C ARG A 40 -11.17 5.65 -2.60
N LEU A 41 -10.55 6.56 -1.85
CA LEU A 41 -9.45 6.26 -0.94
C LEU A 41 -9.89 5.40 0.25
N GLU A 42 -11.09 5.62 0.78
CA GLU A 42 -11.66 4.79 1.84
C GLU A 42 -11.83 3.34 1.37
N LEU A 43 -12.40 3.14 0.17
CA LEU A 43 -12.55 1.80 -0.43
C LEU A 43 -11.20 1.12 -0.67
N GLU A 44 -10.20 1.85 -1.19
CA GLU A 44 -8.86 1.30 -1.41
C GLU A 44 -8.18 0.91 -0.08
N ASN A 45 -8.32 1.74 0.95
CA ASN A 45 -7.79 1.44 2.28
C ASN A 45 -8.48 0.22 2.89
N GLN A 46 -9.80 0.10 2.75
CA GLN A 46 -10.53 -1.06 3.22
C GLN A 46 -10.05 -2.33 2.52
N ALA A 47 -9.97 -2.34 1.19
CA ALA A 47 -9.50 -3.50 0.43
C ALA A 47 -8.06 -3.89 0.81
N LYS A 48 -7.18 -2.91 1.07
CA LYS A 48 -5.82 -3.18 1.58
C LYS A 48 -5.83 -3.82 2.96
N ARG A 49 -6.66 -3.34 3.88
CA ARG A 49 -6.81 -3.93 5.22
C ARG A 49 -7.33 -5.37 5.14
N GLU A 50 -8.37 -5.61 4.36
CA GLU A 50 -8.91 -6.96 4.12
C GLU A 50 -7.85 -7.90 3.54
N ARG A 51 -6.99 -7.41 2.63
CA ARG A 51 -5.87 -8.20 2.10
C ARG A 51 -4.81 -8.50 3.16
N LEU A 52 -4.48 -7.54 4.03
CA LEU A 52 -3.52 -7.77 5.11
C LEU A 52 -4.09 -8.76 6.15
N ASP A 53 -5.36 -8.61 6.51
CA ASP A 53 -6.05 -9.49 7.44
C ASP A 53 -6.18 -10.91 6.87
N SER A 54 -6.45 -11.06 5.57
CA SER A 54 -6.47 -12.39 4.92
C SER A 54 -5.08 -13.04 4.85
N ILE A 55 -3.99 -12.27 4.70
CA ILE A 55 -2.63 -12.81 4.81
C ILE A 55 -2.34 -13.24 6.25
N GLN A 56 -2.72 -12.45 7.26
CA GLN A 56 -2.53 -12.80 8.67
C GLN A 56 -3.36 -14.02 9.10
N THR A 57 -4.61 -14.11 8.66
CA THR A 57 -5.51 -15.23 8.99
C THR A 57 -5.16 -16.52 8.25
N ASN A 58 -4.55 -16.44 7.06
CA ASN A 58 -3.97 -17.61 6.39
C ASN A 58 -2.72 -18.13 7.12
N HIS A 59 -1.89 -17.24 7.69
CA HIS A 59 -0.82 -17.64 8.61
C HIS A 59 -1.35 -18.31 9.89
N GLU A 60 -2.55 -17.94 10.37
CA GLU A 60 -3.16 -18.56 11.56
C GLU A 60 -3.87 -19.89 11.25
N ASN A 61 -4.47 -20.08 10.06
CA ASN A 61 -5.21 -21.30 9.71
C ASN A 61 -4.36 -22.45 9.14
N GLU A 62 -3.07 -22.24 8.86
CA GLU A 62 -2.13 -23.36 8.66
C GLU A 62 -1.62 -23.97 9.98
N THR A 63 -2.12 -23.51 11.14
CA THR A 63 -1.90 -24.19 12.42
C THR A 63 -3.01 -25.20 12.73
N THR A 64 -3.07 -26.29 11.98
CA THR A 64 -3.66 -27.52 12.52
C THR A 64 -2.78 -28.02 13.68
N PRO A 65 -3.35 -28.41 14.84
CA PRO A 65 -2.57 -28.85 15.99
C PRO A 65 -2.09 -30.29 15.76
N SER A 66 -0.99 -30.42 15.04
CA SER A 66 -0.12 -31.58 15.15
C SER A 66 1.26 -31.03 15.38
N ASP A 67 1.74 -31.19 16.61
CA ASP A 67 3.13 -31.08 17.05
C ASP A 67 4.07 -30.43 16.03
N LEU A 68 4.53 -29.20 16.29
CA LEU A 68 5.94 -28.83 16.26
C LEU A 68 6.10 -27.32 16.54
N SER A 69 6.96 -27.05 17.53
CA SER A 69 7.79 -25.86 17.78
C SER A 69 7.39 -24.50 17.21
N SER A 70 7.47 -23.49 18.08
CA SER A 70 7.56 -22.04 17.80
C SER A 70 8.77 -21.60 16.93
N ALA A 71 9.24 -22.44 16.00
CA ALA A 71 10.29 -22.21 15.02
C ALA A 71 9.75 -21.84 13.62
N GLU A 72 8.47 -22.10 13.32
CA GLU A 72 7.93 -22.04 11.94
C GLU A 72 7.68 -20.62 11.38
N VAL A 73 7.62 -19.57 12.21
CA VAL A 73 7.53 -18.19 11.68
C VAL A 73 8.81 -17.78 10.93
N SER A 74 9.94 -18.42 11.22
CA SER A 74 11.19 -18.27 10.44
C SER A 74 11.25 -19.22 9.22
N GLY A 75 10.33 -20.20 9.14
CA GLY A 75 10.32 -21.27 8.14
C GLY A 75 9.80 -20.81 6.77
N GLU A 76 8.72 -20.04 6.70
CA GLU A 76 8.11 -19.68 5.41
C GLU A 76 9.01 -18.76 4.55
N GLY A 77 9.66 -17.79 5.18
CA GLY A 77 10.63 -16.92 4.51
C GLY A 77 11.91 -17.66 4.10
N HIS A 78 12.35 -18.63 4.91
CA HIS A 78 13.48 -19.50 4.59
C HIS A 78 13.16 -20.47 3.45
N ASP A 79 11.96 -21.06 3.45
CA ASP A 79 11.49 -22.00 2.43
C ASP A 79 11.34 -21.33 1.07
N ASN A 80 10.82 -20.09 1.03
CA ASN A 80 10.77 -19.30 -0.20
C ASN A 80 12.17 -19.06 -0.79
N LEU A 81 13.13 -18.70 0.06
CA LEU A 81 14.52 -18.49 -0.36
C LEU A 81 15.18 -19.81 -0.79
N ALA A 82 14.91 -20.92 -0.11
CA ALA A 82 15.36 -22.24 -0.53
C ALA A 82 14.77 -22.61 -1.91
N ARG A 83 13.51 -22.28 -2.16
CA ARG A 83 12.86 -22.50 -3.47
C ARG A 83 13.52 -21.68 -4.57
N LEU A 84 13.74 -20.39 -4.37
CA LEU A 84 14.46 -19.54 -5.32
C LEU A 84 15.87 -20.05 -5.61
N TYR A 85 16.59 -20.54 -4.59
CA TYR A 85 17.91 -21.15 -4.77
C TYR A 85 17.86 -22.42 -5.64
N ASN A 86 16.86 -23.27 -5.43
CA ASN A 86 16.63 -24.50 -6.19
C ASN A 86 16.15 -24.25 -7.63
N GLU A 87 15.41 -23.17 -7.85
CA GLU A 87 15.04 -22.67 -9.19
C GLU A 87 16.26 -22.09 -9.95
N GLY A 88 17.41 -21.97 -9.29
CA GLY A 88 18.66 -21.54 -9.89
C GLY A 88 18.92 -20.04 -9.74
N PHE A 89 18.30 -19.35 -8.79
CA PHE A 89 18.58 -17.94 -8.51
C PHE A 89 19.52 -17.78 -7.32
N HIS A 90 20.27 -16.69 -7.32
CA HIS A 90 21.05 -16.28 -6.15
C HIS A 90 20.14 -15.65 -5.09
N ILE A 91 20.34 -16.03 -3.83
CA ILE A 91 19.65 -15.45 -2.66
C ILE A 91 20.58 -14.65 -1.75
N CYS A 92 21.87 -14.57 -2.08
CA CYS A 92 22.83 -13.73 -1.35
C CYS A 92 22.70 -12.26 -1.76
N ASN A 93 23.05 -11.36 -0.85
CA ASN A 93 23.03 -9.91 -1.07
C ASN A 93 23.87 -9.44 -2.28
N VAL A 94 24.87 -10.21 -2.70
CA VAL A 94 25.76 -9.84 -3.81
C VAL A 94 25.10 -9.99 -5.18
N HIS A 95 24.23 -11.00 -5.34
CA HIS A 95 23.71 -11.41 -6.65
C HIS A 95 22.20 -11.67 -6.64
N TYR A 96 21.48 -11.17 -5.63
CA TYR A 96 20.08 -11.49 -5.38
C TYR A 96 19.20 -11.45 -6.65
N GLY A 97 18.51 -12.56 -6.93
CA GLY A 97 17.58 -12.70 -8.05
C GLY A 97 18.20 -12.92 -9.43
N SER A 98 19.53 -12.96 -9.55
CA SER A 98 20.20 -13.32 -10.82
C SER A 98 20.31 -14.82 -11.01
N MET A 99 20.31 -15.28 -12.27
CA MET A 99 20.41 -16.69 -12.62
C MET A 99 21.82 -17.22 -12.34
N ARG A 100 21.90 -18.34 -11.63
CA ARG A 100 23.12 -19.08 -11.37
C ARG A 100 23.57 -19.73 -12.67
N GLY A 101 24.86 -19.59 -12.99
CA GLY A 101 25.50 -20.27 -14.11
C GLY A 101 25.61 -21.77 -13.84
N ASN A 102 26.82 -22.25 -13.52
CA ASN A 102 27.10 -23.67 -13.33
C ASN A 102 27.90 -23.91 -12.04
N GLY A 103 27.32 -23.62 -10.87
CA GLY A 103 27.96 -23.91 -9.58
C GLY A 103 27.16 -23.46 -8.36
N ASP A 104 27.41 -24.13 -7.23
CA ASP A 104 26.86 -23.75 -5.92
C ASP A 104 27.53 -22.49 -5.38
N CYS A 105 26.71 -21.54 -4.92
CA CYS A 105 27.20 -20.30 -4.33
C CYS A 105 27.41 -20.50 -2.83
N LEU A 106 28.67 -20.53 -2.38
CA LEU A 106 29.03 -20.71 -0.97
C LEU A 106 28.33 -19.71 -0.04
N PHE A 107 28.10 -18.48 -0.51
CA PHE A 107 27.38 -17.46 0.27
C PHE A 107 25.89 -17.81 0.45
N CYS A 108 25.23 -18.31 -0.60
CA CYS A 108 23.84 -18.75 -0.51
C CYS A 108 23.71 -19.96 0.42
N LEU A 109 24.63 -20.92 0.31
CA LEU A 109 24.67 -22.09 1.20
C LEU A 109 24.90 -21.69 2.67
N SER A 110 25.83 -20.76 2.93
CA SER A 110 26.09 -20.26 4.28
C SER A 110 24.90 -19.54 4.90
N PHE A 111 24.09 -18.88 4.07
CA PHE A 111 22.86 -18.21 4.49
C PHE A 111 21.79 -19.24 4.87
N LEU A 112 21.62 -20.30 4.07
CA LEU A 112 20.71 -21.40 4.35
C LEU A 112 21.14 -22.26 5.55
N SER A 113 22.44 -22.42 5.79
CA SER A 113 22.96 -23.25 6.88
C SER A 113 23.07 -22.54 8.23
N LYS A 114 23.17 -21.21 8.24
CA LYS A 114 23.24 -20.43 9.48
C LYS A 114 21.94 -20.47 10.26
N THR A 115 20.80 -20.43 9.58
CA THR A 115 19.47 -20.54 10.21
C THR A 115 19.25 -21.91 10.87
N SER A 116 19.92 -22.97 10.41
CA SER A 116 19.86 -24.30 11.03
C SER A 116 20.78 -24.48 12.25
N GLN A 117 21.67 -23.52 12.55
CA GLN A 117 22.66 -23.64 13.65
C GLN A 117 22.38 -22.72 14.84
N GLU A 118 21.44 -21.78 14.72
CA GLU A 118 21.06 -20.88 15.82
C GLU A 118 20.03 -21.51 16.79
N GLU A 119 19.60 -22.75 16.55
CA GLU A 119 18.63 -23.51 17.37
C GLU A 119 19.28 -24.51 18.36
N LYS A 120 20.54 -24.31 18.76
CA LYS A 120 21.20 -25.17 19.75
C LYS A 120 21.83 -24.41 20.92
#